data_AF-A0A958G9P8-F1
#
_entry.id   AF-A0A958G9P8-F1
#
_cell.length_a   1.000
_cell.length_b   1.000
_cell.length_c   1.000
_cell.angle_alpha   90.00
_cell.angle_beta   90.00
_cell.angle_gamma   90.00
#
_symmetry.space_group_name_H-M   'P 1'
#
loop_
_entity.id
_entity.type
_entity.pdbx_description
1 polymer ?
#
loop_
_entity_poly.entity_id
_entity_poly.type
_entity_poly.pdbx_seq_one_letter_code
_entity_poly.pdbx_strand_id
1 'polypeptide(L)' 'TYIRTLARDIARKLGTAGYVNTLVRTRVGDYHLADAMTIEAVQAAMKSTEVSQ' A
#
# COMPACT_ATOMS: atom_id res chain seq x y z
N THR A 1 8.29 -8.35 -6.56
CA THR A 1 7.34 -9.22 -7.28
C THR A 1 6.25 -8.40 -7.95
N TYR A 2 5.89 -8.71 -9.19
CA TYR A 2 4.87 -7.98 -9.96
C TYR A 2 3.47 -8.61 -9.80
N ILE A 3 2.72 -8.17 -8.79
CA ILE A 3 1.38 -8.72 -8.47
C ILE A 3 0.37 -8.55 -9.62
N ARG A 4 0.46 -7.45 -10.38
CA ARG A 4 -0.39 -7.22 -11.56
C ARG A 4 -0.18 -8.28 -12.65
N THR A 5 1.07 -8.67 -12.86
CA THR A 5 1.42 -9.75 -13.81
C THR A 5 0.89 -11.09 -13.31
N LEU A 6 1.06 -11.37 -12.01
CA LEU A 6 0.55 -12.59 -11.40
C LEU A 6 -0.97 -12.75 -11.60
N ALA A 7 -1.75 -11.69 -11.37
CA ALA A 7 -3.21 -11.73 -11.57
C ALA A 7 -3.59 -12.06 -13.02
N ARG A 8 -2.90 -11.45 -13.99
CA ARG A 8 -3.09 -11.77 -15.42
C ARG A 8 -2.73 -13.21 -15.73
N ASP A 9 -1.64 -13.71 -15.17
CA ASP A 9 -1.17 -15.08 -15.44
C ASP A 9 -2.11 -16.12 -14.83
N ILE A 10 -2.69 -15.85 -13.65
CA ILE A 10 -3.75 -16.65 -13.06
C ILE A 10 -4.99 -16.68 -13.96
N ALA A 11 -5.47 -15.52 -14.42
CA ALA A 11 -6.64 -15.45 -15.29
C ALA A 11 -6.42 -16.20 -16.62
N ARG A 12 -5.25 -16.05 -17.23
CA ARG A 12 -4.86 -16.79 -18.44
C ARG A 12 -4.88 -18.30 -18.23
N LYS A 13 -4.37 -18.79 -17.09
CA LYS A 13 -4.41 -20.21 -16.73
C LYS A 13 -5.84 -20.74 -16.58
N LEU A 14 -6.79 -19.88 -16.21
CA LEU A 14 -8.21 -20.19 -16.11
C LEU A 14 -8.98 -19.99 -17.43
N GLY A 15 -8.30 -19.63 -18.53
CA GLY A 15 -8.94 -19.40 -19.82
C GLY A 15 -9.75 -18.11 -19.91
N THR A 16 -9.48 -17.14 -19.03
CA THR A 16 -10.20 -15.85 -18.97
C THR A 16 -9.26 -14.65 -18.90
N ALA A 17 -9.83 -13.45 -18.85
CA ALA A 17 -9.11 -12.20 -18.60
C ALA A 17 -9.32 -11.72 -17.16
N GLY A 18 -8.28 -11.14 -16.57
CA GLY A 18 -8.33 -10.64 -15.20
C GLY A 18 -7.22 -9.63 -14.94
N TYR A 19 -7.48 -8.74 -14.01
CA TYR A 19 -6.57 -7.67 -13.59
C TYR A 19 -6.72 -7.40 -12.09
N VAL A 20 -5.77 -6.68 -11.51
CA VAL A 20 -5.83 -6.26 -10.11
C VAL A 20 -6.70 -5.02 -9.99
N ASN A 21 -7.84 -5.13 -9.31
CA ASN A 21 -8.72 -3.99 -9.02
C ASN A 21 -8.19 -3.13 -7.86
N THR A 22 -7.69 -3.77 -6.81
CA THR A 22 -7.14 -3.08 -5.62
C THR A 22 -5.94 -3.85 -5.11
N LEU A 23 -4.92 -3.14 -4.65
CA LEU A 23 -3.72 -3.73 -4.06
C LEU A 23 -3.28 -2.90 -2.86
N VAL A 24 -3.19 -3.54 -1.71
CA VAL A 24 -2.66 -2.93 -0.49
C VAL A 24 -1.42 -3.70 -0.08
N ARG A 25 -0.31 -2.98 0.13
CA ARG A 25 0.94 -3.56 0.64
C ARG A 25 0.89 -3.56 2.17
N THR A 26 0.87 -4.75 2.76
CA THR A 26 0.74 -4.92 4.22
C THR A 26 2.06 -4.94 4.97
N ARG A 27 3.19 -5.14 4.27
CA ARG A 27 4.52 -5.28 4.88
C ARG A 27 5.66 -4.86 3.93
N VAL A 28 6.72 -4.28 4.50
CA VAL A 28 8.01 -4.02 3.84
C VAL A 28 9.13 -4.32 4.83
N GLY A 29 9.91 -5.39 4.61
CA GLY A 29 10.92 -5.80 5.59
C GLY A 29 10.28 -6.06 6.95
N ASP A 30 10.67 -5.31 7.98
CA ASP A 30 10.11 -5.41 9.33
C ASP A 30 8.95 -4.44 9.61
N TYR A 31 8.61 -3.56 8.67
CA TYR A 31 7.52 -2.58 8.83
C TYR A 31 6.18 -3.15 8.38
N HIS A 32 5.13 -2.96 9.19
CA HIS A 32 3.78 -3.39 8.89
C HIS A 32 2.85 -2.21 8.57
N LEU A 33 1.76 -2.48 7.86
CA LEU A 33 0.72 -1.47 7.58
C LEU A 33 0.07 -0.93 8.86
N ALA A 34 0.03 -1.74 9.92
CA ALA A 34 -0.48 -1.29 11.23
C ALA A 34 0.36 -0.15 11.84
N ASP A 35 1.65 -0.07 11.47
CA ASP A 35 2.57 0.97 11.93
C ASP A 35 2.56 2.21 11.02
N ALA A 36 1.82 2.16 9.90
CA ALA A 36 1.84 3.22 8.90
C ALA A 36 0.98 4.42 9.33
N MET A 37 1.49 5.63 9.08
CA MET A 37 0.75 6.87 9.25
C MET A 37 0.23 7.37 7.90
N THR A 38 -0.97 7.97 7.90
CA THR A 38 -1.45 8.70 6.72
C THR A 38 -0.70 10.02 6.57
N ILE A 39 -0.75 10.61 5.36
CA ILE A 39 -0.08 11.89 5.10
C ILE A 39 -0.65 12.99 6.01
N GLU A 40 -1.96 12.98 6.24
CA GLU A 40 -2.66 13.93 7.09
C GLU A 40 -2.21 13.81 8.56
N ALA A 41 -2.03 12.58 9.05
CA ALA A 41 -1.52 12.33 10.41
C ALA A 41 -0.09 12.85 10.58
N VAL A 42 0.76 12.65 9.58
CA VAL A 42 2.13 13.20 9.57
C VAL A 42 2.11 14.74 9.55
N GLN A 43 1.27 15.35 8.71
CA GLN A 43 1.12 16.81 8.64
C GLN A 43 0.65 17.40 9.98
N ALA A 44 -0.27 16.75 10.68
CA ALA A 44 -0.74 17.19 11.99
C ALA A 44 0.38 17.14 13.04
N ALA A 45 1.16 16.06 13.07
CA ALA A 45 2.29 15.91 14.00
C ALA A 45 3.40 16.95 13.76
N MET A 46 3.64 17.33 12.50
CA MET A 46 4.59 18.39 12.17
C MET A 46 4.10 19.77 12.64
N LYS A 47 2.83 20.10 12.40
CA LYS A 47 2.24 21.38 12.83
C LYS A 47 2.24 21.55 14.35
N SER A 48 2.01 20.48 15.12
CA SER A 48 2.13 20.56 16.59
C SER A 48 3.56 20.84 17.06
N THR A 49 4.57 20.54 16.23
CA THR A 49 5.98 20.79 16.56
C THR A 49 6.38 22.26 16.30
N GLU A 50 5.65 22.98 15.46
CA GLU A 50 5.93 24.39 15.11
C GLU A 50 5.34 25.41 16.11
N VAL A 51 4.51 24.98 17.07
CA VAL A 51 3.80 25.86 18.03
C VAL A 51 4.53 25.97 19.38
N SER A 52 5.85 25.70 19.43
CA SER A 52 6.65 25.89 20.66
C SER A 52 7.99 26.60 20.44
N GLN A 53 8.03 27.53 19.47
CA GLN A 53 9.05 28.59 19.45
C GLN A 53 8.40 29.96 19.59
#